data_AF-A0AAD2UYJ6-F1
#
_entry.id   AF-A0AAD2UYJ6-F1
#
_cell.length_a   1.000
_cell.length_b   1.000
_cell.length_c   1.000
_cell.angle_alpha   90.00
_cell.angle_beta   90.00
_cell.angle_gamma   90.00
#
_symmetry.space_group_name_H-M   'P 1'
#
loop_
_entity.id
_entity.type
_entity.pdbx_description
1 polymer ?
#
loop_
_entity_poly.entity_id
_entity_poly.type
_entity_poly.pdbx_seq_one_letter_code
_entity_poly.pdbx_strand_id
1 'polypeptide(L)'
;MTQIQLAINNNLASAEATIQLNELPKVVLDFITGEQTGVARSGGIFTKEDLINLKLYVRKGLSLPTRQDEVEAYLGYKKIDVAGLEPKDIKLLFDGIHNHALNWNDVEQAVLQQSLDLDIAAKNIISTGNEIINLINQMPITVRVKTMLGDITDQQLKNITYESADHEVALALKDILDEMEVDINRHQATTANVRKKVSDYRITLTGGELSSGDKVNGLEPQVKTKYDLMEKNNMRKSIKELDEKIKEKRDRIEQLKKDYDKFVGLSFTGAIGGIIAIAITGGIFGAKAENARKEKNALISEVAELEKKVSSQRALQTALEALSLSFSDIGIRMVDAESALNHLDFMWLSVLNQITESQTQFAVINNALRLTSFVNKFQQVITPWKSVGDSARQLVDIFDEAIKEYKKVYG
;
A
#
# COMPACT_ATOMS: atom_id res chain seq x y z
N MET A 1 -1.34 -8.53 30.52
CA MET A 1 -1.56 -7.72 29.31
C MET A 1 -0.63 -6.53 29.38
N THR A 2 0.34 -6.44 28.48
CA THR A 2 1.33 -5.35 28.42
C THR A 2 0.73 -4.13 27.72
N GLN A 3 1.17 -2.91 28.06
CA GLN A 3 0.70 -1.66 27.45
C GLN A 3 0.81 -1.64 25.90
N ILE A 4 1.71 -2.45 25.34
CA ILE A 4 1.87 -2.64 23.89
C ILE A 4 0.65 -3.36 23.27
N GLN A 5 0.01 -4.29 23.98
CA GLN A 5 -1.20 -4.96 23.52
C GLN A 5 -2.42 -4.03 23.52
N LEU A 6 -2.43 -3.02 24.39
CA LEU A 6 -3.48 -1.99 24.45
C LEU A 6 -3.34 -0.98 23.31
N ALA A 7 -2.10 -0.65 22.91
CA ALA A 7 -1.83 0.24 21.77
C ALA A 7 -2.17 -0.42 20.41
N ILE A 8 -1.91 -1.73 20.26
CA ILE A 8 -2.21 -2.46 19.02
C ILE A 8 -3.73 -2.67 18.84
N ASN A 9 -4.45 -2.96 19.93
CA ASN A 9 -5.92 -3.09 19.86
C ASN A 9 -6.62 -1.74 19.60
N ASN A 10 -6.02 -0.62 20.00
CA ASN A 10 -6.56 0.71 19.69
C ASN A 10 -6.29 1.16 18.24
N ASN A 11 -5.24 0.66 17.59
CA ASN A 11 -4.96 0.96 16.18
C ASN A 11 -5.77 0.11 15.19
N LEU A 12 -6.25 -1.07 15.60
CA LEU A 12 -7.12 -1.92 14.76
C LEU A 12 -8.58 -1.45 14.73
N ALA A 13 -8.97 -0.50 15.60
CA ALA A 13 -10.33 0.01 15.69
C ALA A 13 -10.56 1.33 14.92
N SER A 14 -9.52 1.94 14.33
CA SER A 14 -9.67 3.22 13.59
C SER A 14 -9.91 3.05 12.09
N ALA A 15 -9.92 1.82 11.55
CA ALA A 15 -10.05 1.55 10.12
C ALA A 15 -11.50 1.53 9.58
N GLU A 16 -12.51 1.69 10.44
CA GLU A 16 -13.92 1.85 10.04
C GLU A 16 -14.53 3.07 10.73
N ALA A 17 -14.07 4.28 10.38
CA ALA A 17 -14.75 5.51 10.77
C ALA A 17 -15.35 6.17 9.53
N THR A 18 -16.66 6.04 9.36
CA THR A 18 -17.43 6.94 8.51
C THR A 18 -17.32 8.32 9.16
N ILE A 19 -16.41 9.17 8.68
CA ILE A 19 -16.14 10.47 9.30
C ILE A 19 -17.43 11.29 9.25
N GLN A 20 -18.00 11.58 10.43
CA GLN A 20 -19.14 12.47 10.52
C GLN A 20 -18.69 13.91 10.24
N LEU A 21 -19.55 14.71 9.59
CA LEU A 21 -19.24 16.07 9.13
C LEU A 21 -18.72 17.01 10.25
N ASN A 22 -19.04 16.70 11.51
CA ASN A 22 -18.60 17.43 12.70
C ASN A 22 -17.19 17.03 13.21
N GLU A 23 -16.63 15.91 12.75
CA GLU A 23 -15.27 15.45 13.11
C GLU A 23 -14.23 15.86 12.07
N LEU A 24 -14.67 16.33 10.89
CA LEU A 24 -13.80 16.86 9.83
C LEU A 24 -12.73 17.83 10.35
N PRO A 25 -13.04 18.85 11.18
CA PRO A 25 -12.04 19.81 11.63
C PRO A 25 -10.88 19.19 12.41
N LYS A 26 -11.16 18.11 13.17
CA LYS A 26 -10.15 17.42 13.98
C LYS A 26 -9.31 16.48 13.13
N VAL A 27 -9.96 15.73 12.22
CA VAL A 27 -9.26 14.89 11.22
C VAL A 27 -8.36 15.75 10.32
N VAL A 28 -8.86 16.91 9.89
CA VAL A 28 -8.11 17.91 9.10
C VAL A 28 -6.91 18.43 9.90
N LEU A 29 -7.07 18.69 11.20
CA LEU A 29 -5.97 19.16 12.05
C LEU A 29 -4.90 18.09 12.23
N ASP A 30 -5.27 16.87 12.60
CA ASP A 30 -4.34 15.75 12.82
C ASP A 30 -3.58 15.39 11.52
N PHE A 31 -4.22 15.59 10.37
CA PHE A 31 -3.66 15.39 9.04
C PHE A 31 -2.72 16.52 8.59
N ILE A 32 -3.07 17.79 8.85
CA ILE A 32 -2.23 18.96 8.55
C ILE A 32 -1.00 19.03 9.46
N THR A 33 -1.10 18.57 10.71
CA THR A 33 0.01 18.65 11.68
C THR A 33 1.03 17.53 11.51
N GLY A 34 0.72 16.48 10.75
CA GLY A 34 1.61 15.33 10.59
C GLY A 34 1.88 14.60 11.90
N GLU A 35 0.99 14.70 12.89
CA GLU A 35 1.11 14.02 14.20
C GLU A 35 0.84 12.49 14.13
N GLN A 36 1.11 11.86 12.99
CA GLN A 36 1.38 10.43 12.97
C GLN A 36 2.83 10.21 13.40
N THR A 37 2.98 9.54 14.55
CA THR A 37 4.27 9.35 15.22
C THR A 37 5.28 8.65 14.32
N GLY A 38 6.29 9.40 13.83
CA GLY A 38 7.53 8.83 13.28
C GLY A 38 8.01 9.33 11.92
N VAL A 39 7.25 10.15 11.19
CA VAL A 39 7.70 10.70 9.89
C VAL A 39 7.50 12.20 9.85
N ALA A 40 8.59 12.97 9.89
CA ALA A 40 8.57 14.41 9.70
C ALA A 40 8.33 14.74 8.21
N ARG A 41 7.07 14.90 7.82
CA ARG A 41 6.68 15.53 6.54
C ARG A 41 5.59 16.58 6.79
N SER A 42 5.56 17.62 5.97
CA SER A 42 4.53 18.67 5.99
C SER A 42 3.16 18.04 5.82
N GLY A 43 2.34 18.04 6.87
CA GLY A 43 1.08 17.32 6.88
C GLY A 43 0.10 17.83 5.82
N GLY A 44 -0.52 16.87 5.14
CA GLY A 44 -1.83 17.01 4.53
C GLY A 44 -1.94 17.52 3.08
N ILE A 45 -0.84 17.63 2.35
CA ILE A 45 -0.85 18.02 0.94
C ILE A 45 -0.16 16.91 0.14
N PHE A 46 -0.77 16.46 -0.96
CA PHE A 46 -0.10 15.54 -1.89
C PHE A 46 1.10 16.25 -2.51
N THR A 47 2.27 15.62 -2.45
CA THR A 47 3.53 16.21 -2.91
C THR A 47 4.12 15.46 -4.10
N LYS A 48 5.17 16.02 -4.71
CA LYS A 48 5.93 15.31 -5.74
C LYS A 48 6.58 14.04 -5.19
N GLU A 49 7.04 14.05 -3.94
CA GLU A 49 7.62 12.89 -3.27
C GLU A 49 6.58 11.78 -3.10
N ASP A 50 5.32 12.13 -2.82
CA ASP A 50 4.22 11.16 -2.71
C ASP A 50 3.99 10.43 -4.03
N LEU A 51 3.94 11.16 -5.16
CA LEU A 51 3.82 10.55 -6.48
C LEU A 51 5.05 9.70 -6.84
N ILE A 52 6.26 10.15 -6.50
CA ILE A 52 7.47 9.35 -6.69
C ILE A 52 7.40 8.04 -5.89
N ASN A 53 6.98 8.10 -4.62
CA ASN A 53 6.84 6.91 -3.78
C ASN A 53 5.83 5.91 -4.37
N LEU A 54 4.70 6.40 -4.90
CA LEU A 54 3.73 5.58 -5.62
C LEU A 54 4.34 4.89 -6.84
N LYS A 55 5.08 5.64 -7.68
CA LYS A 55 5.78 5.06 -8.84
C LYS A 55 6.87 4.07 -8.44
N LEU A 56 7.54 4.27 -7.30
CA LEU A 56 8.54 3.34 -6.76
C LEU A 56 7.89 2.04 -6.26
N TYR A 57 6.73 2.14 -5.60
CA TYR A 57 5.91 0.99 -5.24
C TYR A 57 5.46 0.21 -6.48
N VAL A 58 4.91 0.90 -7.48
CA VAL A 58 4.44 0.29 -8.74
C VAL A 58 5.58 -0.42 -9.46
N ARG A 59 6.74 0.24 -9.61
CA ARG A 59 7.93 -0.39 -10.20
C ARG A 59 8.36 -1.65 -9.47
N LYS A 60 8.33 -1.63 -8.13
CA LYS A 60 8.65 -2.82 -7.33
C LYS A 60 7.62 -3.93 -7.55
N GLY A 61 6.33 -3.62 -7.49
CA GLY A 61 5.26 -4.60 -7.72
C GLY A 61 5.31 -5.26 -9.09
N LEU A 62 5.58 -4.48 -10.14
CA LEU A 62 5.77 -4.99 -11.50
C LEU A 62 7.02 -5.86 -11.66
N SER A 63 8.04 -5.67 -10.82
CA SER A 63 9.27 -6.48 -10.85
C SER A 63 9.15 -7.84 -10.15
N LEU A 64 8.05 -8.08 -9.42
CA LEU A 64 7.86 -9.35 -8.70
C LEU A 64 7.55 -10.49 -9.68
N PRO A 65 8.14 -11.68 -9.47
CA PRO A 65 7.86 -12.84 -10.32
C PRO A 65 6.44 -13.35 -10.09
N THR A 66 5.74 -13.68 -11.17
CA THR A 66 4.37 -14.21 -11.13
C THR A 66 4.30 -15.65 -11.62
N ARG A 67 5.37 -16.21 -12.19
CA ARG A 67 5.40 -17.63 -12.57
C ARG A 67 5.92 -18.49 -11.42
N GLN A 68 5.37 -19.69 -11.28
CA GLN A 68 5.70 -20.58 -10.15
C GLN A 68 7.19 -20.94 -10.10
N ASP A 69 7.78 -21.23 -11.26
CA ASP A 69 9.22 -21.53 -11.42
C ASP A 69 10.10 -20.32 -11.05
N GLU A 70 9.72 -19.12 -11.47
CA GLU A 70 10.42 -17.87 -11.14
C GLU A 70 10.28 -17.51 -9.65
N VAL A 71 9.11 -17.72 -9.05
CA VAL A 71 8.89 -17.52 -7.61
C VAL A 71 9.75 -18.49 -6.81
N GLU A 72 9.80 -19.78 -7.14
CA GLU A 72 10.70 -20.74 -6.48
C GLU A 72 12.17 -20.34 -6.60
N ALA A 73 12.59 -19.85 -7.77
CA ALA A 73 13.94 -19.35 -7.99
C ALA A 73 14.24 -18.10 -7.15
N TYR A 74 13.29 -17.17 -7.06
CA TYR A 74 13.38 -15.96 -6.23
C TYR A 74 13.46 -16.28 -4.74
N LEU A 75 12.67 -17.26 -4.29
CA LEU A 75 12.63 -17.68 -2.89
C LEU A 75 13.87 -18.49 -2.48
N GLY A 76 14.51 -19.19 -3.43
CA GLY A 76 15.63 -20.09 -3.15
C GLY A 76 15.21 -21.42 -2.52
N TYR A 77 13.92 -21.74 -2.50
CA TYR A 77 13.38 -23.00 -2.01
C TYR A 77 12.10 -23.42 -2.75
N LYS A 78 11.85 -24.73 -2.79
CA LYS A 78 10.62 -25.32 -3.35
C LYS A 78 9.60 -25.74 -2.30
N LYS A 79 10.05 -25.86 -1.06
CA LYS A 79 9.26 -26.31 0.09
C LYS A 79 9.90 -25.82 1.37
N ILE A 80 9.08 -25.36 2.31
CA ILE A 80 9.56 -24.83 3.60
C ILE A 80 8.83 -25.42 4.81
N ASP A 81 7.69 -26.10 4.59
CA ASP A 81 6.86 -26.70 5.65
C ASP A 81 6.39 -25.68 6.70
N VAL A 82 6.29 -24.42 6.29
CA VAL A 82 5.72 -23.32 7.08
C VAL A 82 4.51 -22.79 6.33
N ALA A 83 3.32 -23.05 6.86
CA ALA A 83 2.06 -22.60 6.28
C ALA A 83 2.07 -21.08 6.09
N GLY A 84 1.68 -20.60 4.90
CA GLY A 84 1.71 -19.18 4.55
C GLY A 84 3.03 -18.70 3.92
N LEU A 85 4.10 -19.51 3.99
CA LEU A 85 5.39 -19.25 3.34
C LEU A 85 5.72 -20.26 2.24
N GLU A 86 4.81 -21.17 1.89
CA GLU A 86 5.04 -22.06 0.75
C GLU A 86 5.11 -21.23 -0.55
N PRO A 87 5.91 -21.63 -1.55
CA PRO A 87 6.07 -20.85 -2.78
C PRO A 87 4.76 -20.46 -3.46
N LYS A 88 3.76 -21.33 -3.37
CA LYS A 88 2.41 -21.06 -3.87
C LYS A 88 1.71 -19.92 -3.11
N ASP A 89 1.85 -19.86 -1.79
CA ASP A 89 1.27 -18.82 -0.95
C ASP A 89 1.97 -17.47 -1.17
N ILE A 90 3.27 -17.48 -1.45
CA ILE A 90 4.02 -16.25 -1.81
C ILE A 90 3.61 -15.79 -3.21
N LYS A 91 3.50 -16.71 -4.17
CA LYS A 91 3.04 -16.40 -5.53
C LYS A 91 1.67 -15.72 -5.51
N LEU A 92 0.70 -16.23 -4.77
CA LEU A 92 -0.64 -15.62 -4.69
C LEU A 92 -0.58 -14.16 -4.22
N LEU A 93 0.29 -13.85 -3.25
CA LEU A 93 0.49 -12.48 -2.81
C LEU A 93 1.20 -11.65 -3.89
N PHE A 94 2.24 -12.18 -4.53
CA PHE A 94 2.96 -11.48 -5.61
C PHE A 94 2.04 -11.18 -6.81
N ASP A 95 1.17 -12.10 -7.20
CA ASP A 95 0.15 -11.88 -8.22
C ASP A 95 -0.78 -10.72 -7.80
N GLY A 96 -1.22 -10.69 -6.54
CA GLY A 96 -2.04 -9.60 -6.00
C GLY A 96 -1.34 -8.24 -6.08
N ILE A 97 -0.07 -8.18 -5.67
CA ILE A 97 0.75 -6.95 -5.73
C ILE A 97 1.00 -6.53 -7.19
N HIS A 98 1.30 -7.49 -8.06
CA HIS A 98 1.56 -7.22 -9.48
C HIS A 98 0.33 -6.68 -10.19
N ASN A 99 -0.83 -7.31 -9.99
CA ASN A 99 -2.10 -6.84 -10.56
C ASN A 99 -2.49 -5.47 -10.01
N HIS A 100 -2.27 -5.23 -8.72
CA HIS A 100 -2.49 -3.91 -8.13
C HIS A 100 -1.59 -2.85 -8.77
N ALA A 101 -0.29 -3.15 -8.93
CA ALA A 101 0.64 -2.24 -9.59
C ALA A 101 0.27 -1.93 -11.06
N LEU A 102 -0.27 -2.91 -11.80
CA LEU A 102 -0.77 -2.70 -13.17
C LEU A 102 -1.95 -1.72 -13.23
N ASN A 103 -2.81 -1.72 -12.21
CA ASN A 103 -3.99 -0.86 -12.16
C ASN A 103 -3.66 0.62 -11.89
N TRP A 104 -2.44 0.94 -11.44
CA TRP A 104 -2.05 2.32 -11.15
C TRP A 104 -2.19 3.25 -12.35
N ASN A 105 -1.85 2.80 -13.56
CA ASN A 105 -1.85 3.66 -14.73
C ASN A 105 -3.25 4.22 -15.04
N ASP A 106 -4.31 3.42 -14.86
CA ASP A 106 -5.70 3.89 -15.03
C ASP A 106 -6.07 4.94 -13.98
N VAL A 107 -5.66 4.74 -12.72
CA VAL A 107 -5.88 5.72 -11.64
C VAL A 107 -5.10 7.02 -11.92
N GLU A 108 -3.82 6.91 -12.27
CA GLU A 108 -2.92 8.02 -12.56
C GLU A 108 -3.45 8.90 -13.70
N GLN A 109 -3.90 8.26 -14.80
CA GLN A 109 -4.47 8.96 -15.94
C GLN A 109 -5.81 9.63 -15.61
N ALA A 110 -6.68 8.95 -14.86
CA ALA A 110 -7.97 9.51 -14.44
C ALA A 110 -7.78 10.74 -13.54
N VAL A 111 -6.82 10.67 -12.60
CA VAL A 111 -6.47 11.80 -11.72
C VAL A 111 -5.94 12.98 -12.53
N LEU A 112 -4.96 12.75 -13.41
CA LEU A 112 -4.35 13.81 -14.20
C LEU A 112 -5.35 14.47 -15.17
N GLN A 113 -6.13 13.68 -15.90
CA GLN A 113 -7.10 14.20 -16.86
C GLN A 113 -8.17 15.03 -16.15
N GLN A 114 -8.73 14.52 -15.05
CA GLN A 114 -9.76 15.26 -14.31
C GLN A 114 -9.20 16.56 -13.70
N SER A 115 -7.93 16.61 -13.30
CA SER A 115 -7.31 17.86 -12.86
C SER A 115 -7.19 18.89 -13.99
N LEU A 116 -6.85 18.47 -15.20
CA LEU A 116 -6.82 19.37 -16.36
C LEU A 116 -8.23 19.89 -16.68
N ASP A 117 -9.22 19.00 -16.68
CA ASP A 117 -10.62 19.34 -16.97
C ASP A 117 -11.17 20.33 -15.91
N LEU A 118 -10.86 20.10 -14.63
CA LEU A 118 -11.29 20.98 -13.54
C LEU A 118 -10.61 22.35 -13.54
N ASP A 119 -9.34 22.47 -13.95
CA ASP A 119 -8.68 23.78 -14.06
C ASP A 119 -9.35 24.63 -15.16
N ILE A 120 -9.68 24.02 -16.31
CA ILE A 120 -10.39 24.70 -17.40
C ILE A 120 -11.80 25.07 -16.98
N ALA A 121 -12.55 24.12 -16.41
CA ALA A 121 -13.92 24.34 -15.96
C ALA A 121 -14.00 25.44 -14.89
N ALA A 122 -13.08 25.43 -13.91
CA ALA A 122 -13.02 26.47 -12.89
C ALA A 122 -12.80 27.87 -13.50
N LYS A 123 -11.86 28.01 -14.44
CA LYS A 123 -11.61 29.28 -15.13
C LYS A 123 -12.87 29.77 -15.87
N ASN A 124 -13.53 28.87 -16.59
CA ASN A 124 -14.71 29.20 -17.38
C ASN A 124 -15.93 29.59 -16.50
N ILE A 125 -16.23 28.80 -15.47
CA ILE A 125 -17.32 29.08 -14.52
C ILE A 125 -17.08 30.38 -13.76
N ILE A 126 -15.85 30.63 -13.28
CA ILE A 126 -15.51 31.86 -12.54
C ILE A 126 -15.59 33.08 -13.46
N SER A 127 -15.02 33.02 -14.67
CA SER A 127 -15.00 34.16 -15.59
C SER A 127 -16.42 34.53 -16.03
N THR A 128 -17.16 33.56 -16.58
CA THR A 128 -18.56 33.74 -17.00
C THR A 128 -19.43 34.19 -15.83
N GLY A 129 -19.24 33.58 -14.65
CA GLY A 129 -19.97 33.94 -13.44
C GLY A 129 -19.79 35.40 -13.04
N ASN A 130 -18.53 35.86 -13.03
CA ASN A 130 -18.20 37.25 -12.73
C ASN A 130 -18.75 38.21 -13.80
N GLU A 131 -18.74 37.85 -15.07
CA GLU A 131 -19.32 38.65 -16.15
C GLU A 131 -20.84 38.84 -15.96
N ILE A 132 -21.57 37.76 -15.65
CA ILE A 132 -23.01 37.81 -15.34
C ILE A 132 -23.27 38.73 -14.14
N ILE A 133 -22.51 38.55 -13.05
CA ILE A 133 -22.63 39.37 -11.83
C ILE A 133 -22.36 40.85 -12.13
N ASN A 134 -21.30 41.14 -12.87
CA ASN A 134 -20.92 42.51 -13.23
C ASN A 134 -22.00 43.17 -14.09
N LEU A 135 -22.55 42.44 -15.06
CA LEU A 135 -23.58 42.96 -15.95
C LEU A 135 -24.87 43.30 -15.20
N ILE A 136 -25.30 42.44 -14.28
CA ILE A 136 -26.45 42.73 -13.42
C ILE A 136 -26.14 43.90 -12.47
N ASN A 137 -24.92 43.99 -11.94
CA ASN A 137 -24.52 45.08 -11.04
C ASN A 137 -24.48 46.45 -11.72
N GLN A 138 -24.32 46.52 -13.05
CA GLN A 138 -24.41 47.77 -13.82
C GLN A 138 -25.83 48.32 -13.91
N MET A 139 -26.87 47.50 -13.67
CA MET A 139 -28.25 47.98 -13.63
C MET A 139 -28.49 48.85 -12.39
N PRO A 140 -29.34 49.90 -12.47
CA PRO A 140 -29.69 50.71 -11.30
C PRO A 140 -30.28 49.86 -10.17
N ILE A 141 -29.89 50.14 -8.92
CA ILE A 141 -30.38 49.38 -7.76
C ILE A 141 -31.91 49.38 -7.66
N THR A 142 -32.56 50.47 -8.07
CA THR A 142 -34.03 50.61 -8.11
C THR A 142 -34.71 49.63 -9.06
N VAL A 143 -34.00 49.16 -10.09
CA VAL A 143 -34.42 48.10 -11.03
C VAL A 143 -34.12 46.74 -10.43
N ARG A 144 -32.88 46.51 -9.98
CA ARG A 144 -32.40 45.22 -9.45
C ARG A 144 -33.21 44.67 -8.28
N VAL A 145 -33.68 45.54 -7.38
CA VAL A 145 -34.49 45.11 -6.24
C VAL A 145 -35.92 44.75 -6.63
N LYS A 146 -36.39 45.11 -7.84
CA LYS A 146 -37.78 44.89 -8.30
C LYS A 146 -37.90 43.81 -9.36
N THR A 147 -36.88 43.67 -10.21
CA THR A 147 -36.83 42.69 -11.31
C THR A 147 -36.53 41.29 -10.79
N MET A 148 -37.25 40.28 -11.30
CA MET A 148 -36.94 38.87 -11.06
C MET A 148 -36.02 38.32 -12.14
N LEU A 149 -35.29 37.24 -11.84
CA LEU A 149 -34.40 36.56 -12.78
C LEU A 149 -35.13 36.12 -14.06
N GLY A 150 -36.36 35.61 -13.93
CA GLY A 150 -37.16 35.20 -15.08
C GLY A 150 -37.67 36.35 -15.95
N ASP A 151 -37.58 37.59 -15.48
CA ASP A 151 -38.04 38.78 -16.22
C ASP A 151 -36.92 39.40 -17.09
N ILE A 152 -35.68 38.89 -16.99
CA ILE A 152 -34.57 39.38 -17.81
C ILE A 152 -34.76 38.88 -19.24
N THR A 153 -34.71 39.80 -20.20
CA THR A 153 -34.79 39.44 -21.63
C THR A 153 -33.41 39.18 -22.20
N ASP A 154 -33.29 38.25 -23.16
CA ASP A 154 -32.01 37.90 -23.82
C ASP A 154 -31.29 39.12 -24.43
N GLN A 155 -32.02 40.18 -24.76
CA GLN A 155 -31.45 41.43 -25.28
C GLN A 155 -30.65 42.23 -24.25
N GLN A 156 -30.86 42.01 -22.94
CA GLN A 156 -30.18 42.75 -21.87
C GLN A 156 -28.81 42.16 -21.52
N LEU A 157 -28.49 40.97 -22.02
CA LEU A 157 -27.26 40.23 -21.70
C LEU A 157 -26.40 39.97 -22.94
N LYS A 158 -26.43 40.90 -23.90
CA LYS A 158 -25.65 40.80 -25.14
C LYS A 158 -24.16 40.67 -24.83
N ASN A 159 -23.54 39.65 -25.43
CA ASN A 159 -22.10 39.37 -25.51
C ASN A 159 -21.47 38.53 -24.37
N ILE A 160 -22.26 37.96 -23.42
CA ILE A 160 -21.73 36.91 -22.54
C ILE A 160 -21.86 35.57 -23.28
N THR A 161 -20.79 34.78 -23.26
CA THR A 161 -20.76 33.45 -23.87
C THR A 161 -20.26 32.44 -22.85
N TYR A 162 -20.92 31.29 -22.75
CA TYR A 162 -20.44 30.15 -21.97
C TYR A 162 -20.16 28.99 -22.92
N GLU A 163 -18.96 28.44 -22.88
CA GLU A 163 -18.60 27.22 -23.60
C GLU A 163 -18.73 26.04 -22.64
N SER A 164 -19.67 25.11 -22.90
CA SER A 164 -19.83 23.93 -22.05
C SER A 164 -18.64 22.98 -22.21
N ALA A 165 -18.51 22.00 -21.31
CA ALA A 165 -17.49 20.96 -21.47
C ALA A 165 -17.72 20.04 -22.71
N ASP A 166 -18.85 20.16 -23.42
CA ASP A 166 -19.08 19.54 -24.75
C ASP A 166 -18.74 20.47 -25.92
N HIS A 167 -18.10 21.61 -25.66
CA HIS A 167 -17.77 22.66 -26.62
C HIS A 167 -18.99 23.33 -27.27
N GLU A 168 -20.16 23.29 -26.61
CA GLU A 168 -21.35 24.01 -27.05
C GLU A 168 -21.34 25.43 -26.50
N VAL A 169 -21.70 26.42 -27.33
CA VAL A 169 -21.66 27.84 -26.95
C VAL A 169 -23.07 28.36 -26.66
N ALA A 170 -23.34 28.68 -25.40
CA ALA A 170 -24.57 29.33 -24.96
C ALA A 170 -24.41 30.86 -24.96
N LEU A 171 -25.44 31.57 -25.47
CA LEU A 171 -25.44 33.03 -25.64
C LEU A 171 -26.55 33.74 -24.83
N ALA A 172 -27.67 33.06 -24.58
CA ALA A 172 -28.76 33.59 -23.75
C ALA A 172 -28.51 33.21 -22.29
N LEU A 173 -28.81 34.10 -21.33
CA LEU A 173 -28.52 33.84 -19.91
C LEU A 173 -29.20 32.59 -19.38
N LYS A 174 -30.45 32.35 -19.80
CA LYS A 174 -31.15 31.15 -19.38
C LYS A 174 -30.37 29.91 -19.82
N ASP A 175 -30.01 29.85 -21.09
CA ASP A 175 -29.23 28.74 -21.65
C ASP A 175 -27.86 28.62 -20.98
N ILE A 176 -27.18 29.74 -20.68
CA ILE A 176 -25.91 29.76 -19.95
C ILE A 176 -26.06 29.17 -18.54
N LEU A 177 -27.12 29.53 -17.82
CA LEU A 177 -27.37 28.99 -16.48
C LEU A 177 -27.74 27.51 -16.52
N ASP A 178 -28.55 27.10 -17.48
CA ASP A 178 -28.94 25.69 -17.68
C ASP A 178 -27.69 24.84 -18.03
N GLU A 179 -26.83 25.30 -18.95
CA GLU A 179 -25.57 24.63 -19.31
C GLU A 179 -24.57 24.59 -18.14
N MET A 180 -24.46 25.67 -17.38
CA MET A 180 -23.57 25.70 -16.20
C MET A 180 -24.05 24.73 -15.11
N GLU A 181 -25.36 24.58 -14.92
CA GLU A 181 -25.92 23.58 -14.01
C GLU A 181 -25.56 22.16 -14.47
N VAL A 182 -25.73 21.87 -15.77
CA VAL A 182 -25.35 20.58 -16.38
C VAL A 182 -23.86 20.29 -16.18
N ASP A 183 -22.99 21.27 -16.44
CA ASP A 183 -21.55 21.13 -16.28
C ASP A 183 -21.13 20.90 -14.82
N ILE A 184 -21.70 21.65 -13.87
CA ILE A 184 -21.41 21.45 -12.44
C ILE A 184 -21.81 20.03 -12.02
N ASN A 185 -22.99 19.56 -12.46
CA ASN A 185 -23.45 18.19 -12.20
C ASN A 185 -22.52 17.14 -12.82
N ARG A 186 -22.08 17.34 -14.05
CA ARG A 186 -21.11 16.46 -14.74
C ARG A 186 -19.77 16.42 -14.00
N HIS A 187 -19.22 17.57 -13.62
CA HIS A 187 -17.96 17.65 -12.90
C HIS A 187 -18.06 17.02 -11.51
N GLN A 188 -19.20 17.11 -10.84
CA GLN A 188 -19.46 16.40 -9.58
C GLN A 188 -19.37 14.89 -9.79
N ALA A 189 -20.08 14.35 -10.78
CA ALA A 189 -20.16 12.91 -11.01
C ALA A 189 -18.81 12.32 -11.45
N THR A 190 -18.11 13.00 -12.35
CA THR A 190 -16.76 12.59 -12.81
C THR A 190 -15.74 12.64 -11.69
N THR A 191 -15.74 13.71 -10.88
CA THR A 191 -14.87 13.83 -9.70
C THR A 191 -15.15 12.75 -8.65
N ALA A 192 -16.43 12.43 -8.41
CA ALA A 192 -16.81 11.34 -7.51
C ALA A 192 -16.27 9.98 -8.00
N ASN A 193 -16.31 9.74 -9.32
CA ASN A 193 -15.76 8.52 -9.90
C ASN A 193 -14.22 8.45 -9.80
N VAL A 194 -13.50 9.57 -10.00
CA VAL A 194 -12.05 9.63 -9.81
C VAL A 194 -11.68 9.35 -8.35
N ARG A 195 -12.36 10.00 -7.40
CA ARG A 195 -12.16 9.74 -5.98
C ARG A 195 -12.40 8.27 -5.64
N LYS A 196 -13.48 7.68 -6.15
CA LYS A 196 -13.80 6.25 -5.98
C LYS A 196 -12.64 5.36 -6.45
N LYS A 197 -12.09 5.60 -7.64
CA LYS A 197 -10.92 4.87 -8.16
C LYS A 197 -9.70 4.99 -7.24
N VAL A 198 -9.39 6.20 -6.76
CA VAL A 198 -8.29 6.44 -5.83
C VAL A 198 -8.51 5.69 -4.51
N SER A 199 -9.73 5.73 -3.97
CA SER A 199 -10.07 5.09 -2.70
C SER A 199 -10.04 3.56 -2.82
N ASP A 200 -10.57 2.97 -3.89
CA ASP A 200 -10.50 1.52 -4.12
C ASP A 200 -9.06 1.03 -4.27
N TYR A 201 -8.21 1.81 -4.94
CA TYR A 201 -6.78 1.52 -5.04
C TYR A 201 -6.10 1.55 -3.67
N ARG A 202 -6.40 2.57 -2.85
CA ARG A 202 -5.94 2.67 -1.46
C ARG A 202 -6.41 1.50 -0.61
N ILE A 203 -7.70 1.16 -0.65
CA ILE A 203 -8.31 0.07 0.14
C ILE A 203 -7.76 -1.29 -0.27
N THR A 204 -7.43 -1.50 -1.55
CA THR A 204 -6.76 -2.73 -1.98
C THR A 204 -5.39 -2.89 -1.30
N LEU A 205 -4.68 -1.79 -1.05
CA LEU A 205 -3.41 -1.78 -0.34
C LEU A 205 -3.57 -1.98 1.17
N THR A 206 -4.47 -1.23 1.81
CA THR A 206 -4.61 -1.17 3.28
C THR A 206 -5.56 -2.21 3.88
N GLY A 207 -6.53 -2.67 3.09
CA GLY A 207 -7.67 -3.46 3.55
C GLY A 207 -8.89 -2.59 3.87
N GLY A 208 -10.07 -3.21 3.83
CA GLY A 208 -11.36 -2.55 4.04
C GLY A 208 -12.44 -3.03 3.07
N GLU A 209 -13.49 -2.23 2.91
CA GLU A 209 -14.59 -2.48 1.98
C GLU A 209 -14.42 -1.63 0.72
N LEU A 210 -14.30 -2.28 -0.43
CA LEU A 210 -14.27 -1.63 -1.74
C LEU A 210 -15.62 -1.01 -2.05
N SER A 211 -15.63 -0.09 -3.00
CA SER A 211 -16.86 0.53 -3.51
C SER A 211 -17.83 -0.45 -4.20
N SER A 212 -17.38 -1.67 -4.53
CA SER A 212 -18.24 -2.77 -5.00
C SER A 212 -19.03 -3.45 -3.87
N GLY A 213 -18.67 -3.20 -2.61
CA GLY A 213 -19.14 -3.94 -1.42
C GLY A 213 -18.27 -5.14 -1.04
N ASP A 214 -17.22 -5.44 -1.82
CA ASP A 214 -16.30 -6.55 -1.52
C ASP A 214 -15.33 -6.17 -0.40
N LYS A 215 -15.14 -7.08 0.56
CA LYS A 215 -14.13 -6.90 1.62
C LYS A 215 -12.80 -7.51 1.22
N VAL A 216 -11.73 -6.73 1.36
CA VAL A 216 -10.36 -7.13 1.04
C VAL A 216 -9.46 -7.03 2.27
N ASN A 217 -8.54 -7.98 2.41
CA ASN A 217 -7.64 -8.06 3.58
C ASN A 217 -6.48 -7.04 3.56
N GLY A 218 -6.29 -6.32 2.44
CA GLY A 218 -5.15 -5.43 2.23
C GLY A 218 -3.88 -6.19 1.84
N LEU A 219 -3.10 -5.63 0.93
CA LEU A 219 -1.81 -6.20 0.53
C LEU A 219 -0.72 -5.93 1.58
N GLU A 220 -0.72 -4.76 2.22
CA GLU A 220 0.25 -4.41 3.27
C GLU A 220 0.13 -5.35 4.49
N PRO A 221 -1.07 -5.61 5.06
CA PRO A 221 -1.21 -6.53 6.18
C PRO A 221 -0.79 -7.97 5.83
N GLN A 222 -1.00 -8.39 4.58
CA GLN A 222 -0.56 -9.71 4.11
C GLN A 222 0.97 -9.81 3.99
N VAL A 223 1.64 -8.76 3.50
CA VAL A 223 3.10 -8.67 3.50
C VAL A 223 3.61 -8.71 4.95
N LYS A 224 3.03 -7.91 5.84
CA LYS A 224 3.40 -7.89 7.26
C LYS A 224 3.23 -9.24 7.95
N THR A 225 2.12 -9.93 7.67
CA THR A 225 1.84 -11.25 8.23
C THR A 225 2.89 -12.26 7.81
N LYS A 226 3.27 -12.28 6.53
CA LYS A 226 4.31 -13.19 6.03
C LYS A 226 5.69 -12.82 6.56
N TYR A 227 6.02 -11.54 6.64
CA TYR A 227 7.23 -11.07 7.30
C TYR A 227 7.32 -11.57 8.75
N ASP A 228 6.23 -11.45 9.51
CA ASP A 228 6.19 -11.92 10.90
C ASP A 228 6.33 -13.45 11.02
N LEU A 229 5.82 -14.20 10.04
CA LEU A 229 6.04 -15.66 9.98
C LEU A 229 7.51 -15.99 9.72
N MET A 230 8.19 -15.21 8.88
CA MET A 230 9.63 -15.37 8.62
C MET A 230 10.44 -15.08 9.88
N GLU A 231 10.12 -14.02 10.63
CA GLU A 231 10.84 -13.66 11.86
C GLU A 231 10.56 -14.60 13.04
N LYS A 232 9.33 -15.12 13.17
CA LYS A 232 8.92 -16.00 14.27
C LYS A 232 9.32 -17.47 14.07
N ASN A 233 10.01 -17.80 12.98
CA ASN A 233 10.39 -19.18 12.70
C ASN A 233 11.33 -19.74 13.79
N ASN A 234 11.22 -21.03 14.08
CA ASN A 234 12.05 -21.71 15.09
C ASN A 234 13.31 -22.36 14.50
N MET A 235 13.66 -22.10 13.24
CA MET A 235 14.76 -22.79 12.56
C MET A 235 16.11 -22.48 13.21
N ARG A 236 16.36 -21.24 13.66
CA ARG A 236 17.60 -20.90 14.40
C ARG A 236 17.77 -21.76 15.65
N LYS A 237 16.68 -22.01 16.39
CA LYS A 237 16.69 -22.89 17.58
C LYS A 237 16.92 -24.35 17.17
N SER A 238 16.20 -24.83 16.16
CA SER A 238 16.37 -26.21 15.64
C SER A 238 17.79 -26.47 15.14
N ILE A 239 18.40 -25.52 14.42
CA ILE A 239 19.80 -25.61 13.95
C ILE A 239 20.75 -25.76 15.13
N LYS A 240 20.58 -24.93 16.18
CA LYS A 240 21.40 -25.00 17.40
C LYS A 240 21.25 -26.36 18.11
N GLU A 241 20.04 -26.87 18.27
CA GLU A 241 19.78 -28.18 18.88
C GLU A 241 20.40 -29.33 18.08
N LEU A 242 20.39 -29.25 16.74
CA LEU A 242 21.04 -30.24 15.87
C LEU A 242 22.56 -30.16 15.99
N ASP A 243 23.14 -28.96 16.03
CA ASP A 243 24.58 -28.76 16.21
C ASP A 243 25.08 -29.32 17.55
N GLU A 244 24.32 -29.09 18.63
CA GLU A 244 24.62 -29.65 19.95
C GLU A 244 24.59 -31.19 19.93
N LYS A 245 23.57 -31.80 19.31
CA LYS A 245 23.48 -33.28 19.15
C LYS A 245 24.61 -33.85 18.29
N ILE A 246 24.98 -33.18 17.21
CA ILE A 246 26.11 -33.58 16.35
C ILE A 246 27.41 -33.55 17.16
N LYS A 247 27.62 -32.50 17.96
CA LYS A 247 28.80 -32.38 18.83
C LYS A 247 28.85 -33.51 19.85
N GLU A 248 27.76 -33.76 20.58
CA GLU A 248 27.66 -34.85 21.57
C GLU A 248 27.99 -36.22 20.94
N LYS A 249 27.42 -36.52 19.77
CA LYS A 249 27.68 -37.78 19.07
C LYS A 249 29.12 -37.89 18.56
N ARG A 250 29.72 -36.79 18.08
CA ARG A 250 31.14 -36.76 17.68
C ARG A 250 32.06 -37.00 18.87
N ASP A 251 31.77 -36.40 20.02
CA ASP A 251 32.52 -36.63 21.26
C ASP A 251 32.41 -38.11 21.70
N ARG A 252 31.22 -38.72 21.58
CA ARG A 252 31.00 -40.15 21.84
C ARG A 252 31.75 -41.06 20.85
N ILE A 253 31.76 -40.73 19.56
CA ILE A 253 32.54 -41.45 18.53
C ILE A 253 34.03 -41.44 18.89
N GLU A 254 34.56 -40.30 19.32
CA GLU A 254 35.97 -40.17 19.69
C GLU A 254 36.31 -40.99 20.94
N GLN A 255 35.39 -41.03 21.92
CA GLN A 255 35.53 -41.93 23.07
C GLN A 255 35.51 -43.41 22.65
N LEU A 256 34.59 -43.81 21.76
CA LEU A 256 34.49 -45.18 21.27
C LEU A 256 35.71 -45.62 20.45
N LYS A 257 36.39 -44.69 19.74
CA LYS A 257 37.69 -44.98 19.11
C LYS A 257 38.76 -45.31 20.16
N LYS A 258 38.88 -44.49 21.20
CA LYS A 258 39.83 -44.72 22.31
C LYS A 258 39.55 -46.05 23.01
N ASP A 259 38.26 -46.34 23.26
CA ASP A 259 37.84 -47.59 23.90
C ASP A 259 38.13 -48.80 23.01
N TYR A 260 37.88 -48.70 21.70
CA TYR A 260 38.23 -49.73 20.72
C TYR A 260 39.74 -50.03 20.73
N ASP A 261 40.59 -49.00 20.59
CA ASP A 261 42.04 -49.15 20.55
C ASP A 261 42.56 -49.79 21.85
N LYS A 262 41.99 -49.37 23.00
CA LYS A 262 42.29 -49.96 24.31
C LYS A 262 41.87 -51.43 24.39
N PHE A 263 40.66 -51.79 23.95
CA PHE A 263 40.18 -53.18 23.99
C PHE A 263 40.93 -54.09 23.02
N VAL A 264 41.31 -53.59 21.84
CA VAL A 264 42.20 -54.30 20.92
C VAL A 264 43.55 -54.54 21.59
N GLY A 265 44.19 -53.52 22.18
CA GLY A 265 45.44 -53.70 22.93
C GLY A 265 45.33 -54.72 24.07
N LEU A 266 44.24 -54.67 24.85
CA LEU A 266 43.97 -55.61 25.94
C LEU A 266 43.71 -57.04 25.44
N SER A 267 43.11 -57.22 24.26
CA SER A 267 42.89 -58.54 23.68
C SER A 267 44.20 -59.31 23.43
N PHE A 268 45.31 -58.60 23.19
CA PHE A 268 46.65 -59.16 23.00
C PHE A 268 47.45 -59.40 24.29
N THR A 269 46.99 -58.92 25.45
CA THR A 269 47.71 -59.09 26.74
C THR A 269 47.77 -60.54 27.23
N GLY A 270 46.90 -61.41 26.72
CA GLY A 270 46.94 -62.85 26.97
C GLY A 270 48.18 -63.56 26.40
N ALA A 271 48.94 -62.89 25.52
CA ALA A 271 50.15 -63.45 24.91
C ALA A 271 51.26 -63.79 25.93
N ILE A 272 51.22 -63.18 27.12
CA ILE A 272 52.15 -63.44 28.23
C ILE A 272 51.83 -64.79 28.92
N GLY A 273 50.61 -65.31 28.81
CA GLY A 273 50.13 -66.54 29.47
C GLY A 273 49.95 -67.77 28.56
N GLY A 274 50.33 -67.70 27.28
CA GLY A 274 50.17 -68.78 26.30
C GLY A 274 48.82 -68.82 25.57
N ILE A 275 48.65 -69.78 24.65
CA ILE A 275 47.57 -69.82 23.63
C ILE A 275 46.15 -69.80 24.24
N ILE A 276 45.95 -70.42 25.41
CA ILE A 276 44.64 -70.47 26.10
C ILE A 276 44.26 -69.10 26.70
N ALA A 277 45.25 -68.37 27.24
CA ALA A 277 45.02 -67.03 27.79
C ALA A 277 44.65 -66.02 26.69
N ILE A 278 45.23 -66.16 25.49
CA ILE A 278 44.88 -65.36 24.29
C ILE A 278 43.42 -65.59 23.88
N ALA A 279 42.90 -66.82 23.97
CA ALA A 279 41.51 -67.11 23.60
C ALA A 279 40.49 -66.47 24.57
N ILE A 280 40.82 -66.43 25.87
CA ILE A 280 39.95 -65.83 26.91
C ILE A 280 39.99 -64.30 26.82
N THR A 281 41.18 -63.69 26.74
CA THR A 281 41.30 -62.22 26.60
C THR A 281 40.81 -61.75 25.25
N GLY A 282 41.05 -62.53 24.19
CA GLY A 282 40.53 -62.31 22.84
C GLY A 282 39.01 -62.41 22.76
N GLY A 283 38.38 -63.39 23.43
CA GLY A 283 36.92 -63.53 23.48
C GLY A 283 36.23 -62.38 24.22
N ILE A 284 36.75 -62.00 25.40
CA ILE A 284 36.13 -60.96 26.24
C ILE A 284 36.40 -59.55 25.68
N PHE A 285 37.65 -59.20 25.38
CA PHE A 285 38.00 -57.86 24.90
C PHE A 285 37.78 -57.70 23.39
N GLY A 286 37.84 -58.78 22.60
CA GLY A 286 37.45 -58.76 21.20
C GLY A 286 35.95 -58.50 21.02
N ALA A 287 35.09 -59.13 21.83
CA ALA A 287 33.65 -58.82 21.81
C ALA A 287 33.34 -57.37 22.24
N LYS A 288 34.07 -56.82 23.23
CA LYS A 288 33.94 -55.41 23.64
C LYS A 288 34.44 -54.44 22.57
N ALA A 289 35.55 -54.75 21.90
CA ALA A 289 36.04 -53.98 20.76
C ALA A 289 35.03 -54.02 19.61
N GLU A 290 34.47 -55.18 19.28
CA GLU A 290 33.49 -55.32 18.22
C GLU A 290 32.18 -54.56 18.52
N ASN A 291 31.72 -54.57 19.77
CA ASN A 291 30.57 -53.77 20.20
C ASN A 291 30.86 -52.26 20.08
N ALA A 292 32.04 -51.81 20.53
CA ALA A 292 32.46 -50.41 20.38
C ALA A 292 32.56 -50.01 18.89
N ARG A 293 33.03 -50.91 18.02
CA ARG A 293 33.10 -50.70 16.57
C ARG A 293 31.70 -50.55 15.95
N LYS A 294 30.76 -51.42 16.32
CA LYS A 294 29.36 -51.37 15.84
C LYS A 294 28.66 -50.09 16.28
N GLU A 295 28.75 -49.73 17.56
CA GLU A 295 28.19 -48.49 18.11
C GLU A 295 28.79 -47.26 17.41
N LYS A 296 30.12 -47.24 17.23
CA LYS A 296 30.81 -46.16 16.51
C LYS A 296 30.30 -45.99 15.08
N ASN A 297 30.18 -47.09 14.32
CA ASN A 297 29.73 -47.03 12.92
C ASN A 297 28.27 -46.60 12.79
N ALA A 298 27.41 -47.01 13.74
CA ALA A 298 26.04 -46.52 13.83
C ALA A 298 26.00 -45.00 14.07
N LEU A 299 26.78 -44.51 15.05
CA LEU A 299 26.86 -43.08 15.34
C LEU A 299 27.44 -42.26 14.20
N ILE A 300 28.43 -42.77 13.45
CA ILE A 300 28.96 -42.09 12.26
C ILE A 300 27.85 -41.90 11.21
N SER A 301 27.02 -42.93 10.99
CA SER A 301 25.91 -42.87 10.04
C SER A 301 24.83 -41.88 10.51
N GLU A 302 24.49 -41.89 11.80
CA GLU A 302 23.56 -40.92 12.39
C GLU A 302 24.08 -39.48 12.29
N VAL A 303 25.37 -39.25 12.54
CA VAL A 303 26.00 -37.94 12.40
C VAL A 303 25.94 -37.45 10.96
N ALA A 304 26.20 -38.31 9.97
CA ALA A 304 26.10 -37.93 8.56
C ALA A 304 24.67 -37.48 8.16
N GLU A 305 23.64 -38.18 8.63
CA GLU A 305 22.24 -37.79 8.39
C GLU A 305 21.87 -36.49 9.11
N LEU A 306 22.33 -36.30 10.35
CA LEU A 306 22.12 -35.06 11.10
C LEU A 306 22.84 -33.88 10.44
N GLU A 307 24.05 -34.07 9.92
CA GLU A 307 24.81 -33.06 9.18
C GLU A 307 24.09 -32.64 7.89
N LYS A 308 23.55 -33.60 7.13
CA LYS A 308 22.73 -33.33 5.94
C LYS A 308 21.47 -32.53 6.30
N LYS A 309 20.81 -32.90 7.40
CA LYS A 309 19.61 -32.21 7.90
C LYS A 309 19.92 -30.77 8.33
N VAL A 310 20.95 -30.56 9.15
CA VAL A 310 21.32 -29.21 9.63
C VAL A 310 21.82 -28.32 8.49
N SER A 311 22.55 -28.87 7.52
CA SER A 311 22.95 -28.14 6.32
C SER A 311 21.75 -27.64 5.52
N SER A 312 20.73 -28.50 5.32
CA SER A 312 19.49 -28.12 4.63
C SER A 312 18.71 -27.04 5.41
N GLN A 313 18.62 -27.15 6.74
CA GLN A 313 17.98 -26.13 7.58
C GLN A 313 18.71 -24.78 7.54
N ARG A 314 20.05 -24.79 7.49
CA ARG A 314 20.84 -23.55 7.36
C ARG A 314 20.58 -22.85 6.02
N ALA A 315 20.57 -23.60 4.92
CA ALA A 315 20.25 -23.04 3.60
C ALA A 315 18.86 -22.40 3.58
N LEU A 316 17.88 -23.06 4.19
CA LEU A 316 16.51 -22.55 4.32
C LEU A 316 16.43 -21.30 5.19
N GLN A 317 17.16 -21.27 6.31
CA GLN A 317 17.26 -20.10 7.18
C GLN A 317 17.87 -18.90 6.45
N THR A 318 18.92 -19.10 5.65
CA THR A 318 19.51 -18.04 4.82
C THR A 318 18.52 -17.52 3.78
N ALA A 319 17.76 -18.42 3.13
CA ALA A 319 16.72 -18.03 2.19
C ALA A 319 15.60 -17.22 2.87
N LEU A 320 15.19 -17.59 4.08
CA LEU A 320 14.22 -16.84 4.88
C LEU A 320 14.72 -15.46 5.28
N GLU A 321 15.99 -15.30 5.63
CA GLU A 321 16.57 -14.00 5.96
C GLU A 321 16.62 -13.08 4.74
N ALA A 322 17.02 -13.60 3.58
CA ALA A 322 16.99 -12.86 2.31
C ALA A 322 15.55 -12.46 1.91
N LEU A 323 14.59 -13.36 2.15
CA LEU A 323 13.19 -13.11 1.89
C LEU A 323 12.59 -12.07 2.85
N SER A 324 12.94 -12.12 4.14
CA SER A 324 12.52 -11.15 5.16
C SER A 324 12.98 -9.74 4.79
N LEU A 325 14.23 -9.58 4.34
CA LEU A 325 14.74 -8.31 3.80
C LEU A 325 13.95 -7.83 2.58
N SER A 326 13.61 -8.75 1.67
CA SER A 326 12.81 -8.43 0.48
C SER A 326 11.39 -7.99 0.84
N PHE A 327 10.74 -8.67 1.79
CA PHE A 327 9.42 -8.33 2.30
C PHE A 327 9.43 -7.01 3.09
N SER A 328 10.52 -6.72 3.81
CA SER A 328 10.72 -5.43 4.46
C SER A 328 10.80 -4.28 3.45
N ASP A 329 11.58 -4.42 2.36
CA ASP A 329 11.62 -3.42 1.27
C ASP A 329 10.26 -3.25 0.59
N ILE A 330 9.51 -4.34 0.35
CA ILE A 330 8.15 -4.25 -0.18
C ILE A 330 7.24 -3.51 0.80
N GLY A 331 7.27 -3.88 2.08
CA GLY A 331 6.45 -3.27 3.13
C GLY A 331 6.71 -1.77 3.29
N ILE A 332 7.98 -1.34 3.31
CA ILE A 332 8.34 0.09 3.37
C ILE A 332 7.72 0.85 2.20
N ARG A 333 7.84 0.33 0.98
CA ARG A 333 7.25 0.96 -0.21
C ARG A 333 5.72 0.99 -0.16
N MET A 334 5.09 -0.02 0.43
CA MET A 334 3.64 -0.04 0.63
C MET A 334 3.19 1.03 1.62
N VAL A 335 3.90 1.20 2.74
CA VAL A 335 3.61 2.24 3.73
C VAL A 335 3.79 3.65 3.13
N ASP A 336 4.87 3.86 2.37
CA ASP A 336 5.08 5.13 1.67
C ASP A 336 3.98 5.41 0.64
N ALA A 337 3.55 4.39 -0.11
CA ALA A 337 2.45 4.49 -1.07
C ALA A 337 1.09 4.70 -0.40
N GLU A 338 0.82 4.05 0.73
CA GLU A 338 -0.39 4.27 1.52
C GLU A 338 -0.49 5.73 1.97
N SER A 339 0.59 6.29 2.52
CA SER A 339 0.63 7.70 2.93
C SER A 339 0.33 8.63 1.75
N ALA A 340 0.96 8.40 0.60
CA ALA A 340 0.69 9.13 -0.63
C ALA A 340 -0.77 9.03 -1.10
N LEU A 341 -1.39 7.85 -1.00
CA LEU A 341 -2.79 7.63 -1.37
C LEU A 341 -3.76 8.27 -0.38
N ASN A 342 -3.43 8.30 0.91
CA ASN A 342 -4.20 9.03 1.92
C ASN A 342 -4.22 10.53 1.59
N HIS A 343 -3.07 11.10 1.20
CA HIS A 343 -3.00 12.49 0.73
C HIS A 343 -3.87 12.74 -0.50
N LEU A 344 -3.77 11.86 -1.49
CA LEU A 344 -4.51 11.99 -2.74
C LEU A 344 -6.02 11.83 -2.55
N ASP A 345 -6.48 10.84 -1.79
CA ASP A 345 -7.91 10.61 -1.50
C ASP A 345 -8.51 11.81 -0.75
N PHE A 346 -7.80 12.34 0.25
CA PHE A 346 -8.24 13.52 0.99
C PHE A 346 -8.37 14.76 0.10
N MET A 347 -7.41 15.01 -0.78
CA MET A 347 -7.50 16.11 -1.75
C MET A 347 -8.73 15.97 -2.65
N TRP A 348 -8.97 14.78 -3.20
CA TRP A 348 -10.14 14.53 -4.05
C TRP A 348 -11.46 14.62 -3.29
N LEU A 349 -11.52 14.22 -2.02
CA LEU A 349 -12.66 14.46 -1.13
C LEU A 349 -12.92 15.97 -0.96
N SER A 350 -11.87 16.75 -0.72
CA SER A 350 -11.98 18.20 -0.55
C SER A 350 -12.51 18.87 -1.83
N VAL A 351 -11.94 18.53 -2.99
CA VAL A 351 -12.42 19.03 -4.30
C VAL A 351 -13.87 18.63 -4.55
N LEU A 352 -14.25 17.37 -4.30
CA LEU A 352 -15.63 16.92 -4.46
C LEU A 352 -16.60 17.67 -3.56
N ASN A 353 -16.21 17.98 -2.31
CA ASN A 353 -17.03 18.76 -1.39
C ASN A 353 -17.25 20.19 -1.90
N GLN A 354 -16.23 20.84 -2.46
CA GLN A 354 -16.36 22.18 -3.05
C GLN A 354 -17.29 22.19 -4.27
N ILE A 355 -17.19 21.19 -5.14
CA ILE A 355 -18.11 21.06 -6.29
C ILE A 355 -19.55 20.79 -5.82
N THR A 356 -19.71 19.92 -4.82
CA THR A 356 -21.03 19.61 -4.24
C THR A 356 -21.64 20.82 -3.54
N GLU A 357 -20.82 21.65 -2.88
CA GLU A 357 -21.27 22.93 -2.32
C GLU A 357 -21.78 23.85 -3.43
N SER A 358 -21.00 24.04 -4.50
CA SER A 358 -21.41 24.83 -5.67
C SER A 358 -22.73 24.34 -6.27
N GLN A 359 -22.87 23.03 -6.50
CA GLN A 359 -24.08 22.36 -6.97
C GLN A 359 -25.29 22.67 -6.08
N THR A 360 -25.12 22.57 -4.75
CA THR A 360 -26.17 22.84 -3.78
C THR A 360 -26.60 24.32 -3.79
N GLN A 361 -25.65 25.25 -3.95
CA GLN A 361 -25.96 26.67 -4.09
C GLN A 361 -26.66 26.97 -5.42
N PHE A 362 -26.34 26.23 -6.49
CA PHE A 362 -26.93 26.41 -7.81
C PHE A 362 -28.39 25.95 -7.82
N ALA A 363 -28.70 24.80 -7.21
CA ALA A 363 -30.03 24.19 -7.21
C ALA A 363 -31.17 25.06 -6.63
N VAL A 364 -30.83 26.13 -5.90
CA VAL A 364 -31.83 27.05 -5.35
C VAL A 364 -31.98 28.34 -6.18
N ILE A 365 -31.20 28.48 -7.26
CA ILE A 365 -31.41 29.52 -8.27
C ILE A 365 -32.68 29.20 -9.05
N ASN A 366 -33.60 30.15 -9.10
CA ASN A 366 -34.84 30.01 -9.84
C ASN A 366 -35.35 31.38 -10.31
N ASN A 367 -36.31 31.34 -11.24
CA ASN A 367 -36.85 32.53 -11.89
C ASN A 367 -37.52 33.53 -10.94
N ALA A 368 -37.91 33.13 -9.72
CA ALA A 368 -38.55 34.01 -8.74
C ALA A 368 -37.56 34.82 -7.89
N LEU A 369 -36.25 34.58 -8.03
CA LEU A 369 -35.24 35.35 -7.31
C LEU A 369 -35.16 36.78 -7.84
N ARG A 370 -35.17 37.77 -6.94
CA ARG A 370 -34.81 39.16 -7.27
C ARG A 370 -33.35 39.21 -7.72
N LEU A 371 -33.00 40.11 -8.64
CA LEU A 371 -31.62 40.21 -9.17
C LEU A 371 -30.56 40.41 -8.09
N THR A 372 -30.87 41.13 -7.01
CA THR A 372 -29.97 41.27 -5.86
C THR A 372 -29.72 39.95 -5.13
N SER A 373 -30.77 39.14 -4.95
CA SER A 373 -30.66 37.82 -4.33
C SER A 373 -29.97 36.83 -5.25
N PHE A 374 -30.26 36.87 -6.55
CA PHE A 374 -29.57 36.09 -7.57
C PHE A 374 -28.06 36.36 -7.55
N VAL A 375 -27.62 37.62 -7.63
CA VAL A 375 -26.18 37.96 -7.61
C VAL A 375 -25.48 37.40 -6.38
N ASN A 376 -26.08 37.57 -5.19
CA ASN A 376 -25.51 37.03 -3.95
C ASN A 376 -25.41 35.51 -3.98
N LYS A 377 -26.42 34.83 -4.55
CA LYS A 377 -26.46 33.38 -4.62
C LYS A 377 -25.52 32.81 -5.66
N PHE A 378 -25.46 33.45 -6.82
CA PHE A 378 -24.57 33.07 -7.90
C PHE A 378 -23.10 33.33 -7.53
N GLN A 379 -22.81 34.35 -6.72
CA GLN A 379 -21.49 34.50 -6.11
C GLN A 379 -21.13 33.29 -5.23
N GLN A 380 -22.08 32.75 -4.45
CA GLN A 380 -21.86 31.53 -3.65
C GLN A 380 -21.67 30.29 -4.52
N VAL A 381 -22.27 30.23 -5.71
CA VAL A 381 -22.05 29.17 -6.70
C VAL A 381 -20.60 29.16 -7.20
N ILE A 382 -20.07 30.32 -7.61
CA ILE A 382 -18.76 30.39 -8.30
C ILE A 382 -17.57 30.46 -7.32
N THR A 383 -17.80 30.79 -6.06
CA THR A 383 -16.72 30.95 -5.07
C THR A 383 -15.94 29.64 -4.82
N PRO A 384 -16.59 28.47 -4.60
CA PRO A 384 -15.90 27.19 -4.45
C PRO A 384 -14.99 26.81 -5.62
N TRP A 385 -15.35 27.23 -6.85
CA TRP A 385 -14.58 26.92 -8.05
C TRP A 385 -13.17 27.51 -8.04
N LYS A 386 -12.92 28.57 -7.27
CA LYS A 386 -11.56 29.08 -7.06
C LYS A 386 -10.69 28.03 -6.38
N SER A 387 -11.19 27.42 -5.31
CA SER A 387 -10.47 26.36 -4.60
C SER A 387 -10.29 25.13 -5.49
N VAL A 388 -11.33 24.75 -6.26
CA VAL A 388 -11.26 23.63 -7.20
C VAL A 388 -10.16 23.86 -8.23
N GLY A 389 -10.15 25.01 -8.91
CA GLY A 389 -9.15 25.34 -9.93
C GLY A 389 -7.73 25.46 -9.37
N ASP A 390 -7.57 26.03 -8.17
CA ASP A 390 -6.25 26.13 -7.53
C ASP A 390 -5.71 24.75 -7.11
N SER A 391 -6.54 23.88 -6.53
CA SER A 391 -6.14 22.50 -6.22
C SER A 391 -5.83 21.66 -7.46
N ALA A 392 -6.63 21.81 -8.52
CA ALA A 392 -6.44 21.11 -9.78
C ALA A 392 -5.12 21.50 -10.45
N ARG A 393 -4.81 22.80 -10.51
CA ARG A 393 -3.54 23.31 -11.05
C ARG A 393 -2.33 22.84 -10.24
N GLN A 394 -2.42 22.91 -8.91
CA GLN A 394 -1.37 22.38 -8.03
C GLN A 394 -1.10 20.90 -8.32
N LEU A 395 -2.14 20.09 -8.52
CA LEU A 395 -1.97 18.67 -8.83
C LEU A 395 -1.28 18.45 -10.18
N VAL A 396 -1.65 19.21 -11.22
CA VAL A 396 -0.97 19.16 -12.53
C VAL A 396 0.50 19.52 -12.41
N ASP A 397 0.83 20.58 -11.66
CA ASP A 397 2.21 21.01 -11.45
C ASP A 397 3.04 19.93 -10.71
N ILE A 398 2.46 19.35 -9.64
CA ILE A 398 3.08 18.24 -8.90
C ILE A 398 3.36 17.04 -9.82
N PHE A 399 2.41 16.68 -10.68
CA PHE A 399 2.57 15.57 -11.63
C PHE A 399 3.68 15.85 -12.63
N ASP A 400 3.73 17.05 -13.20
CA ASP A 400 4.78 17.44 -14.15
C ASP A 400 6.17 17.42 -13.50
N GLU A 401 6.31 17.98 -12.30
CA GLU A 401 7.56 17.96 -11.53
C GLU A 401 8.01 16.53 -11.19
N ALA A 402 7.10 15.71 -10.67
CA ALA A 402 7.40 14.32 -10.29
C ALA A 402 7.77 13.47 -11.51
N ILE A 403 7.10 13.64 -12.65
CA ILE A 403 7.42 12.89 -13.89
C ILE A 403 8.82 13.28 -14.40
N LYS A 404 9.16 14.57 -14.39
CA LYS A 404 10.49 15.06 -14.76
C LYS A 404 11.57 14.49 -13.85
N GLU A 405 11.35 14.54 -12.53
CA GLU A 405 12.28 14.02 -11.54
C GLU A 405 12.43 12.50 -11.63
N TYR A 406 11.32 11.77 -11.76
CA TYR A 406 11.34 10.33 -11.88
C TYR A 406 12.13 9.86 -13.11
N LYS A 407 11.91 10.49 -14.27
CA LYS A 407 12.68 10.18 -15.49
C LYS A 407 14.17 10.51 -15.34
N LYS A 408 14.50 11.60 -14.64
CA LYS A 408 15.90 12.02 -14.44
C LYS A 408 16.68 11.07 -13.53
N VAL A 409 16.03 10.57 -12.48
CA VAL A 409 16.71 9.78 -11.43
C VAL A 409 16.59 8.27 -11.66
N TYR A 410 15.47 7.81 -12.21
CA TYR A 410 15.12 6.39 -12.29
C TYR A 410 14.81 5.88 -13.71
N GLY A 411 14.76 6.78 -14.70
CA GLY A 411 14.40 6.51 -16.09
C GLY A 411 15.54 6.09 -16.98
#